data_AF-A0A811LJJ8-F1
#
_entry.id   AF-A0A811LJJ8-F1
#
_cell.length_a   1.000
_cell.length_b   1.000
_cell.length_c   1.000
_cell.angle_alpha   90.00
_cell.angle_beta   90.00
_cell.angle_gamma   90.00
#
_symmetry.space_group_name_H-M   'P 1'
#
loop_
_entity.id
_entity.type
_entity.pdbx_description
1 polymer ?
#
loop_
_entity_poly.entity_id
_entity_poly.type
_entity_poly.pdbx_seq_one_letter_code
_entity_poly.pdbx_strand_id
1 'polypeptide(L)'
;MGTNTLLVLILLLVSTEAFQVLPYVHIDYEHYYRLAQCQAQCVEKYGFVAIKRRLDGSSRSYFNVSSSNYNMCELGCSHARMAAKKAILSRSISDAFVDGQNFWHNAAESGQKSDKKQNQSPLSALKAFCAKPAATVPENGLMDSFEIMLTAVPKKLEFLAPAKILVQWKQRVPMSKGNFEETKWITAAIESDLTFKAEAIQPGVQYKFMATVIAANGKIGSGVVSEWLEVPALGTLPSAFGIPLTITPQYNSDDNVSAVISFKQPQADPTKHNRHHRHTLGSTCSYQLRYANVTKDIFVRNFEMDESEGILLTNLAFNTGYSIELVAVPTQSGSLDIGTGSDIGTHNGLGTNHNMGILTDMGVPSTGLTSQLAGTPQFYSNHPKSSHKADSSAENLKKSAYSDFKTISCTDIFGAGSLQCEPEPVKDLQVKVNIENGTATVTWRPSAEQRHVLLYELRYVPLSERNKCGIRETTLYLTAKTNTAEIPLSGAFRCEVEVELTNFDLRGRDAKTSTTFTYEPSPELTLMNTIDETKAKILRNLWLIILVPVVLICIMVLMVRFAHLGQRKLKQVAEKNREKFSQPVEV
;
A
#
# COMPACT_ATOMS: atom_id res chain seq x y z
N MET A 1 24.56 24.67 3.60
CA MET A 1 24.82 23.34 3.02
C MET A 1 23.95 22.34 3.78
N GLY A 2 22.96 21.64 3.24
CA GLY A 2 22.38 21.59 1.91
C GLY A 2 20.85 21.50 2.03
N THR A 3 20.21 21.86 0.92
CA THR A 3 18.78 22.07 0.66
C THR A 3 17.94 20.80 0.81
N ASN A 4 16.89 20.84 1.64
CA ASN A 4 15.79 19.88 1.57
C ASN A 4 14.83 20.31 0.45
N THR A 5 14.95 19.61 -0.67
CA THR A 5 14.17 19.75 -1.89
C THR A 5 12.70 19.44 -1.64
N LEU A 6 11.87 20.44 -1.95
CA LEU A 6 10.43 20.41 -2.13
C LEU A 6 10.05 19.31 -3.14
N LEU A 7 9.50 18.19 -2.69
CA LEU A 7 8.96 17.14 -3.54
C LEU A 7 7.51 17.52 -3.88
N VAL A 8 7.34 18.39 -4.87
CA VAL A 8 6.03 18.67 -5.47
C VAL A 8 5.62 17.44 -6.28
N LEU A 9 4.71 16.65 -5.72
CA LEU A 9 4.03 15.57 -6.42
C LEU A 9 3.08 16.23 -7.44
N ILE A 10 3.53 16.37 -8.69
CA ILE A 10 2.68 16.79 -9.81
C ILE A 10 1.76 15.60 -10.13
N LEU A 11 0.57 15.59 -9.51
CA LEU A 11 -0.56 14.82 -9.99
C LEU A 11 -1.00 15.43 -11.32
N LEU A 12 -0.54 14.85 -12.43
CA LEU A 12 -1.10 15.10 -13.75
C LEU A 12 -2.57 14.63 -13.73
N LEU A 13 -3.49 15.55 -13.45
CA LEU A 13 -4.90 15.37 -13.73
C LEU A 13 -5.05 15.32 -15.25
N VAL A 14 -5.08 14.10 -15.79
CA VAL A 14 -5.49 13.88 -17.18
C VAL A 14 -6.98 14.17 -17.23
N SER A 15 -7.35 15.38 -17.67
CA SER A 15 -8.73 15.71 -17.97
C SER A 15 -9.15 14.90 -19.20
N THR A 16 -10.09 13.99 -19.04
CA THR A 16 -10.81 13.40 -20.17
C THR A 16 -11.60 14.52 -20.86
N GLU A 17 -11.45 14.66 -22.17
CA GLU A 17 -12.29 15.57 -22.97
C GLU A 17 -13.76 15.14 -22.86
N ALA A 18 -14.65 16.12 -22.93
CA ALA A 18 -16.07 15.96 -22.74
C ALA A 18 -16.82 16.59 -23.91
N PHE A 19 -17.88 15.94 -24.39
CA PHE A 19 -18.69 16.46 -25.48
C PHE A 19 -20.11 16.78 -25.02
N GLN A 20 -20.69 17.84 -25.59
CA GLN A 20 -22.04 18.26 -25.25
C GLN A 20 -23.09 17.54 -26.11
N VAL A 21 -24.15 17.07 -25.47
CA VAL A 21 -25.33 16.51 -26.12
C VAL A 21 -26.26 17.66 -26.55
N LEU A 22 -26.24 17.98 -27.85
CA LEU A 22 -27.00 19.08 -28.43
C LEU A 22 -28.19 18.55 -29.27
N PRO A 23 -29.44 18.60 -28.78
CA PRO A 23 -30.58 17.95 -29.43
C PRO A 23 -31.00 18.56 -30.77
N TYR A 24 -30.57 19.79 -31.09
CA TYR A 24 -31.02 20.55 -32.27
C TYR A 24 -29.93 20.77 -33.33
N VAL A 25 -28.71 20.26 -33.13
CA VAL A 25 -27.62 20.41 -34.09
C VAL A 25 -27.58 19.18 -35.00
N HIS A 26 -27.92 19.36 -36.27
CA HIS A 26 -27.71 18.34 -37.28
C HIS A 26 -26.23 18.31 -37.67
N ILE A 27 -25.48 17.43 -37.03
CA ILE A 27 -24.09 17.14 -37.35
C ILE A 27 -24.05 16.10 -38.47
N ASP A 28 -23.39 16.44 -39.59
CA ASP A 28 -23.23 15.53 -40.72
C ASP A 28 -22.31 14.36 -40.35
N TYR A 29 -22.87 13.15 -40.39
CA TYR A 29 -22.13 11.91 -40.14
C TYR A 29 -20.98 11.73 -41.13
N GLU A 30 -21.17 12.06 -42.40
CA GLU A 30 -20.14 11.87 -43.43
C GLU A 30 -18.93 12.76 -43.18
N HIS A 31 -19.17 14.01 -42.78
CA HIS A 31 -18.12 14.94 -42.40
C HIS A 31 -17.30 14.41 -41.21
N TYR A 32 -17.96 14.01 -40.12
CA TYR A 32 -17.30 13.52 -38.91
C TYR A 32 -16.59 12.18 -39.14
N TYR A 33 -17.14 11.33 -40.01
CA TYR A 33 -16.48 10.10 -40.43
C TYR A 33 -15.13 10.39 -41.10
N ARG A 34 -15.11 11.30 -42.07
CA ARG A 34 -13.88 11.73 -42.77
C ARG A 34 -12.90 12.39 -41.80
N LEU A 35 -13.41 13.20 -40.87
CA LEU A 35 -12.59 13.86 -39.85
C LEU A 35 -11.94 12.85 -38.92
N ALA A 36 -12.69 11.87 -38.44
CA ALA A 36 -12.18 10.80 -37.58
C ALA A 36 -11.12 9.96 -38.30
N GLN A 37 -11.32 9.67 -39.59
CA GLN A 37 -10.34 8.96 -40.40
C GLN A 37 -9.05 9.78 -40.60
N CYS A 38 -9.17 11.08 -40.90
CA CYS A 38 -8.03 11.97 -41.01
C CYS A 38 -7.25 12.07 -39.69
N GLN A 39 -7.95 12.26 -38.57
CA GLN A 39 -7.33 12.30 -37.25
C GLN A 39 -6.67 10.96 -36.89
N ALA A 40 -7.26 9.81 -37.27
CA ALA A 40 -6.64 8.51 -37.07
C ALA A 40 -5.31 8.37 -37.84
N GLN A 41 -5.21 8.89 -39.07
CA GLN A 41 -3.95 8.99 -39.83
C GLN A 41 -2.93 9.90 -39.13
N CYS A 42 -3.38 11.01 -38.53
CA CYS A 42 -2.52 11.84 -37.69
C CYS A 42 -2.01 11.11 -36.44
N VAL A 43 -2.85 10.31 -35.77
CA VAL A 43 -2.43 9.47 -34.63
C VAL A 43 -1.40 8.44 -35.08
N GLU A 44 -1.59 7.81 -36.24
CA GLU A 44 -0.66 6.83 -36.78
C GLU A 44 0.73 7.43 -37.06
N LYS A 45 0.76 8.66 -37.59
CA LYS A 45 2.02 9.32 -37.98
C LYS A 45 2.71 10.05 -36.82
N TYR A 46 1.95 10.68 -35.92
CA TYR A 46 2.48 11.60 -34.90
C TYR A 46 2.12 11.23 -33.46
N GLY A 47 1.28 10.23 -33.26
CA GLY A 47 0.97 9.69 -31.94
C GLY A 47 2.07 8.76 -31.44
N PHE A 48 2.11 8.57 -30.12
CA PHE A 48 3.00 7.60 -29.49
C PHE A 48 2.23 6.80 -28.45
N VAL A 49 2.67 5.56 -28.20
CA VAL A 49 2.03 4.69 -27.22
C VAL A 49 2.48 5.13 -25.82
N ALA A 50 1.51 5.46 -24.97
CA ALA A 50 1.70 5.74 -23.55
C ALA A 50 0.98 4.69 -22.71
N ILE A 51 1.35 4.59 -21.43
CA ILE A 51 0.77 3.65 -20.48
C ILE A 51 0.06 4.44 -19.38
N LYS A 52 -1.23 4.17 -19.18
CA LYS A 52 -2.04 4.71 -18.09
C LYS A 52 -2.26 3.63 -17.05
N ARG A 53 -1.95 3.93 -15.78
CA ARG A 53 -2.25 3.03 -14.66
C ARG A 53 -3.68 3.28 -14.18
N ARG A 54 -4.45 2.21 -14.02
CA ARG A 54 -5.85 2.20 -13.62
C ARG A 54 -6.01 2.07 -12.11
N LEU A 55 -7.21 2.32 -11.58
CA LEU A 55 -7.48 2.23 -10.14
C LEU A 55 -7.22 0.84 -9.57
N ASP A 56 -7.51 -0.22 -10.33
CA ASP A 56 -7.22 -1.62 -9.96
C ASP A 56 -5.73 -1.98 -9.97
N GLY A 57 -4.86 -1.02 -10.29
CA GLY A 57 -3.41 -1.19 -10.38
C GLY A 57 -2.93 -1.76 -11.71
N SER A 58 -3.82 -2.23 -12.56
CA SER A 58 -3.48 -2.69 -13.90
C SER A 58 -3.09 -1.52 -14.80
N SER A 59 -2.36 -1.82 -15.88
CA SER A 59 -1.91 -0.81 -16.84
C SER A 59 -2.58 -1.02 -18.19
N ARG A 60 -2.90 0.09 -18.86
CA ARG A 60 -3.48 0.10 -20.19
C ARG A 60 -2.65 0.99 -21.10
N SER A 61 -2.28 0.47 -22.27
CA SER A 61 -1.69 1.29 -23.32
C SER A 61 -2.76 2.13 -24.02
N TYR A 62 -2.40 3.35 -24.40
CA TYR A 62 -3.24 4.24 -25.20
C TYR A 62 -2.35 5.08 -26.11
N PHE A 63 -2.91 5.65 -27.18
CA PHE A 63 -2.17 6.60 -28.01
C PHE A 63 -2.27 7.99 -27.39
N ASN A 64 -1.13 8.50 -26.95
CA ASN A 64 -1.03 9.87 -26.50
C ASN A 64 -0.89 10.80 -27.71
N VAL A 65 -1.72 11.83 -27.71
CA VAL A 65 -1.86 12.82 -28.77
C VAL A 65 -1.32 14.20 -28.37
N SER A 66 -0.55 14.28 -27.28
CA SER A 66 -0.04 15.56 -26.75
C SER A 66 1.09 16.21 -27.57
N SER A 67 1.47 15.65 -28.72
CA SER A 67 2.58 16.17 -29.53
C SER A 67 2.15 17.43 -30.31
N SER A 68 3.04 18.42 -30.38
CA SER A 68 2.78 19.65 -31.17
C SER A 68 2.53 19.33 -32.64
N ASN A 69 3.21 18.33 -33.18
CA ASN A 69 3.02 17.85 -34.55
C ASN A 69 1.63 17.22 -34.74
N TYR A 70 1.13 16.43 -33.78
CA TYR A 70 -0.23 15.92 -33.84
C TYR A 70 -1.25 17.06 -33.89
N ASN A 71 -1.14 18.06 -32.99
CA ASN A 71 -2.05 19.20 -32.97
C ASN A 71 -2.04 19.96 -34.30
N MET A 72 -0.88 20.13 -34.92
CA MET A 72 -0.77 20.77 -36.24
C MET A 72 -1.40 19.91 -37.35
N CYS A 73 -1.27 18.58 -37.29
CA CYS A 73 -1.93 17.66 -38.23
C CYS A 73 -3.46 17.69 -38.09
N GLU A 74 -3.96 17.65 -36.86
CA GLU A 74 -5.39 17.75 -36.57
C GLU A 74 -6.02 19.08 -37.01
N LEU A 75 -5.27 20.19 -36.86
CA LEU A 75 -5.66 21.49 -37.42
C LEU A 75 -5.77 21.45 -38.95
N GLY A 76 -4.90 20.68 -39.61
CA GLY A 76 -4.98 20.42 -41.05
C GLY A 76 -6.26 19.68 -41.45
N CYS A 77 -6.70 18.72 -40.63
CA CYS A 77 -7.94 17.96 -40.84
C CYS A 77 -9.21 18.81 -40.67
N SER A 78 -9.28 19.66 -39.64
CA SER A 78 -10.50 20.40 -39.25
C SER A 78 -10.68 21.73 -40.00
N HIS A 79 -9.58 22.40 -40.36
CA HIS A 79 -9.61 23.80 -40.81
C HIS A 79 -8.73 24.07 -42.04
N ALA A 80 -8.71 23.17 -43.03
CA ALA A 80 -7.90 23.33 -44.26
C ALA A 80 -8.00 24.73 -44.90
N ARG A 81 -9.16 25.41 -44.83
CA ARG A 81 -9.37 26.78 -45.36
C ARG A 81 -9.04 27.94 -44.40
N MET A 82 -9.26 27.80 -43.09
CA MET A 82 -9.07 28.90 -42.12
C MET A 82 -7.66 28.94 -41.54
N ALA A 83 -7.06 27.77 -41.28
CA ALA A 83 -5.71 27.66 -40.75
C ALA A 83 -4.64 28.02 -41.80
N ALA A 84 -4.92 27.83 -43.09
CA ALA A 84 -4.07 28.31 -44.18
C ALA A 84 -3.85 29.83 -44.11
N LYS A 85 -4.88 30.63 -43.76
CA LYS A 85 -4.71 32.10 -43.61
C LYS A 85 -3.78 32.48 -42.45
N LYS A 86 -3.81 31.74 -41.35
CA LYS A 86 -2.95 31.98 -40.17
C LYS A 86 -1.54 31.42 -40.37
N ALA A 87 -1.41 30.32 -41.09
CA ALA A 87 -0.13 29.69 -41.46
C ALA A 87 0.59 30.45 -42.60
N ILE A 88 -0.12 31.11 -43.52
CA ILE A 88 0.48 32.02 -44.51
C ILE A 88 1.12 33.26 -43.85
N LEU A 89 0.64 33.66 -42.66
CA LEU A 89 1.22 34.77 -41.89
C LEU A 89 2.50 34.36 -41.11
N SER A 90 2.66 33.08 -40.76
CA SER A 90 3.86 32.53 -40.14
C SER A 90 4.70 31.82 -41.20
N ARG A 91 5.79 32.44 -41.66
CA ARG A 91 6.61 32.10 -42.86
C ARG A 91 7.11 30.63 -43.05
N SER A 92 6.70 29.65 -42.25
CA SER A 92 6.79 28.22 -42.61
C SER A 92 5.55 27.46 -42.13
N ILE A 93 4.86 26.78 -43.04
CA ILE A 93 3.81 25.82 -42.70
C ILE A 93 4.51 24.55 -42.19
N SER A 94 4.10 24.04 -41.03
CA SER A 94 4.63 22.76 -40.52
C SER A 94 4.26 21.62 -41.45
N ASP A 95 5.19 20.70 -41.75
CA ASP A 95 4.93 19.51 -42.56
C ASP A 95 3.73 18.71 -42.03
N ALA A 96 3.57 18.66 -40.69
CA ALA A 96 2.46 17.99 -40.06
C ALA A 96 1.09 18.58 -40.43
N PHE A 97 1.01 19.90 -40.62
CA PHE A 97 -0.21 20.55 -41.09
C PHE A 97 -0.54 20.18 -42.54
N VAL A 98 0.47 20.13 -43.41
CA VAL A 98 0.33 19.71 -44.81
C VAL A 98 -0.13 18.25 -44.89
N ASP A 99 0.45 17.39 -44.04
CA ASP A 99 0.02 16.00 -43.92
C ASP A 99 -1.45 15.89 -43.51
N GLY A 100 -1.91 16.68 -42.54
CA GLY A 100 -3.32 16.74 -42.16
C GLY A 100 -4.25 17.15 -43.31
N GLN A 101 -3.84 18.10 -44.15
CA GLN A 101 -4.61 18.49 -45.35
C GLN A 101 -4.66 17.35 -46.38
N ASN A 102 -3.53 16.68 -46.62
CA ASN A 102 -3.46 15.56 -47.55
C ASN A 102 -4.33 14.38 -47.07
N PHE A 103 -4.26 14.06 -45.78
CA PHE A 103 -5.10 13.06 -45.13
C PHE A 103 -6.59 13.38 -45.28
N TRP A 104 -6.98 14.64 -45.08
CA TRP A 104 -8.38 15.08 -45.27
C TRP A 104 -8.86 14.87 -46.70
N HIS A 105 -8.05 15.20 -47.70
CA HIS A 105 -8.39 15.00 -49.11
C HIS A 105 -8.49 13.52 -49.48
N ASN A 106 -7.64 12.68 -48.90
CA ASN A 106 -7.61 11.24 -49.16
C ASN A 106 -8.68 10.45 -48.37
N ALA A 107 -9.18 11.00 -47.26
CA ALA A 107 -10.14 10.36 -46.35
C ALA A 107 -11.53 10.07 -46.97
N ALA A 108 -11.76 10.43 -48.23
CA ALA A 108 -13.03 10.23 -48.93
C ALA A 108 -12.99 9.14 -50.02
N GLU A 109 -11.80 8.70 -50.47
CA GLU A 109 -11.69 7.74 -51.58
C GLU A 109 -11.78 6.27 -51.15
N SER A 110 -11.66 5.98 -49.85
CA SER A 110 -11.79 4.61 -49.32
C SER A 110 -13.22 4.24 -48.85
N GLY A 111 -14.14 5.19 -48.82
CA GLY A 111 -15.49 5.02 -48.29
C GLY A 111 -16.47 4.43 -49.31
N GLN A 112 -16.55 3.09 -49.41
CA GLN A 112 -17.72 2.27 -49.81
C GLN A 112 -17.37 0.89 -50.41
N LYS A 113 -16.12 0.41 -50.34
CA LYS A 113 -15.92 -1.06 -50.42
C LYS A 113 -16.39 -1.68 -49.12
N SER A 114 -17.71 -1.80 -49.00
CA SER A 114 -18.36 -2.73 -48.12
C SER A 114 -17.89 -4.14 -48.51
N ASP A 115 -16.76 -4.57 -47.95
CA ASP A 115 -16.53 -5.99 -47.82
C ASP A 115 -17.69 -6.50 -46.97
N LYS A 116 -18.66 -7.11 -47.66
CA LYS A 116 -19.81 -7.85 -47.16
C LYS A 116 -19.39 -9.10 -46.37
N LYS A 117 -18.25 -9.04 -45.67
CA LYS A 117 -17.99 -9.87 -44.50
C LYS A 117 -18.19 -8.95 -43.31
N GLN A 118 -19.28 -9.20 -42.59
CA GLN A 118 -19.65 -8.57 -41.34
C GLN A 118 -18.48 -8.71 -40.35
N ASN A 119 -17.47 -7.84 -40.47
CA ASN A 119 -16.32 -7.84 -39.59
C ASN A 119 -16.88 -7.53 -38.21
N GLN A 120 -16.70 -8.49 -37.30
CA GLN A 120 -17.16 -8.35 -35.93
C GLN A 120 -16.58 -7.06 -35.35
N SER A 121 -17.39 -6.28 -34.64
CA SER A 121 -16.91 -5.08 -33.97
C SER A 121 -15.68 -5.40 -33.11
N PRO A 122 -14.63 -4.56 -33.14
CA PRO A 122 -13.49 -4.71 -32.23
C PRO A 122 -13.88 -4.41 -30.77
N LEU A 123 -15.00 -3.74 -30.57
CA LEU A 123 -15.58 -3.48 -29.26
C LEU A 123 -16.54 -4.62 -28.88
N SER A 124 -16.56 -5.00 -27.60
CA SER A 124 -17.50 -5.97 -27.04
C SER A 124 -18.75 -5.29 -26.50
N ALA A 125 -18.63 -4.10 -25.91
CA ALA A 125 -19.73 -3.36 -25.32
C ALA A 125 -19.41 -1.86 -25.21
N LEU A 126 -20.47 -1.05 -25.04
CA LEU A 126 -20.39 0.33 -24.58
C LEU A 126 -21.16 0.44 -23.27
N LYS A 127 -20.47 0.80 -22.18
CA LYS A 127 -21.04 0.82 -20.82
C LYS A 127 -20.97 2.23 -20.24
N ALA A 128 -22.02 2.66 -19.56
CA ALA A 128 -21.95 3.82 -18.67
C ALA A 128 -21.83 3.33 -17.23
N PHE A 129 -20.99 3.98 -16.43
CA PHE A 129 -20.75 3.53 -15.06
C PHE A 129 -21.20 4.50 -13.97
N CYS A 130 -21.25 5.79 -14.25
CA CYS A 130 -21.78 6.78 -13.32
C CYS A 130 -22.32 8.01 -14.07
N ALA A 131 -23.17 8.76 -13.38
CA ALA A 131 -23.58 10.10 -13.79
C ALA A 131 -23.40 11.06 -12.60
N LYS A 132 -23.05 12.31 -12.87
CA LYS A 132 -22.97 13.36 -11.83
C LYS A 132 -23.56 14.67 -12.36
N PRO A 133 -24.13 15.52 -11.50
CA PRO A 133 -24.43 16.90 -11.87
C PRO A 133 -23.20 17.59 -12.47
N ALA A 134 -23.40 18.32 -13.58
CA ALA A 134 -22.33 19.04 -14.24
C ALA A 134 -21.77 20.13 -13.32
N ALA A 135 -20.44 20.18 -13.16
CA ALA A 135 -19.79 21.11 -12.24
C ALA A 135 -19.77 22.55 -12.75
N THR A 136 -19.84 22.72 -14.07
CA THR A 136 -19.90 24.00 -14.77
C THR A 136 -21.18 24.09 -15.55
N VAL A 137 -21.82 25.26 -15.57
CA VAL A 137 -22.93 25.52 -16.49
C VAL A 137 -22.37 25.38 -17.91
N PRO A 138 -22.85 24.41 -18.71
CA PRO A 138 -22.40 24.28 -20.09
C PRO A 138 -22.70 25.59 -20.86
N GLU A 139 -21.89 25.92 -21.87
CA GLU A 139 -21.98 27.18 -22.64
C GLU A 139 -23.40 27.49 -23.17
N ASN A 140 -24.24 26.46 -23.31
CA ASN A 140 -25.63 26.55 -23.74
C ASN A 140 -26.62 26.97 -22.63
N GLY A 141 -26.15 27.26 -21.41
CA GLY A 141 -26.97 27.83 -20.33
C GLY A 141 -27.96 26.86 -19.68
N LEU A 142 -27.84 25.54 -19.92
CA LEU A 142 -28.64 24.55 -19.20
C LEU A 142 -28.17 24.46 -17.74
N MET A 143 -28.84 25.21 -16.87
CA MET A 143 -28.82 24.92 -15.44
C MET A 143 -29.39 23.52 -15.21
N ASP A 144 -28.77 22.75 -14.32
CA ASP A 144 -29.18 21.39 -13.95
C ASP A 144 -28.94 20.26 -14.99
N SER A 145 -27.83 20.32 -15.72
CA SER A 145 -27.40 19.21 -16.58
C SER A 145 -26.56 18.16 -15.85
N PHE A 146 -26.53 16.94 -16.39
CA PHE A 146 -25.69 15.84 -15.94
C PHE A 146 -24.52 15.61 -16.90
N GLU A 147 -23.45 15.04 -16.34
CA GLU A 147 -22.34 14.42 -17.03
C GLU A 147 -22.45 12.90 -16.86
N ILE A 148 -22.37 12.14 -17.96
CA ILE A 148 -22.29 10.67 -17.94
C ILE A 148 -20.88 10.25 -18.34
N MET A 149 -20.30 9.35 -17.55
CA MET A 149 -19.05 8.67 -17.91
C MET A 149 -19.34 7.38 -18.69
N LEU A 150 -18.79 7.28 -19.90
CA LEU A 150 -18.93 6.14 -20.81
C LEU A 150 -17.57 5.46 -21.03
N THR A 151 -17.59 4.13 -21.20
CA THR A 151 -16.41 3.35 -21.59
C THR A 151 -16.73 2.34 -22.69
N ALA A 152 -15.92 2.37 -23.74
CA ALA A 152 -15.94 1.41 -24.84
C ALA A 152 -14.99 0.24 -24.51
N VAL A 153 -15.56 -0.95 -24.36
CA VAL A 153 -14.83 -2.14 -23.93
C VAL A 153 -14.26 -2.86 -25.15
N PRO A 154 -12.93 -2.98 -25.31
CA PRO A 154 -12.34 -3.71 -26.43
C PRO A 154 -12.46 -5.24 -26.23
N LYS A 155 -12.59 -6.00 -27.32
CA LYS A 155 -12.56 -7.49 -27.28
C LYS A 155 -11.17 -8.06 -27.02
N LYS A 156 -10.14 -7.37 -27.53
CA LYS A 156 -8.72 -7.72 -27.34
C LYS A 156 -7.98 -6.44 -26.99
N LEU A 157 -7.12 -6.50 -25.98
CA LEU A 157 -6.33 -5.36 -25.53
C LEU A 157 -5.33 -4.88 -26.60
N GLU A 158 -4.93 -5.78 -27.51
CA GLU A 158 -4.08 -5.51 -28.68
C GLU A 158 -4.77 -4.65 -29.75
N PHE A 159 -6.07 -4.36 -29.62
CA PHE A 159 -6.81 -3.51 -30.56
C PHE A 159 -6.57 -2.02 -30.30
N LEU A 160 -5.31 -1.64 -30.26
CA LEU A 160 -4.85 -0.26 -30.28
C LEU A 160 -4.18 -0.05 -31.64
N ALA A 161 -4.97 -0.17 -32.71
CA ALA A 161 -4.62 0.54 -33.93
C ALA A 161 -4.76 2.05 -33.63
N PRO A 162 -3.97 2.92 -34.26
CA PRO A 162 -4.19 4.36 -34.22
C PRO A 162 -5.58 4.65 -34.80
N ALA A 163 -6.55 4.81 -33.90
CA ALA A 163 -7.96 4.86 -34.23
C ALA A 163 -8.67 5.89 -33.35
N LYS A 164 -9.78 6.40 -33.87
CA LYS A 164 -10.71 7.28 -33.19
C LYS A 164 -12.04 6.59 -32.98
N ILE A 165 -12.77 7.02 -31.96
CA ILE A 165 -14.10 6.50 -31.65
C ILE A 165 -15.13 7.55 -32.04
N LEU A 166 -15.89 7.26 -33.08
CA LEU A 166 -17.02 8.08 -33.46
C LEU A 166 -18.22 7.75 -32.57
N VAL A 167 -18.69 8.73 -31.82
CA VAL A 167 -19.79 8.58 -30.87
C VAL A 167 -21.06 9.19 -31.45
N GLN A 168 -22.15 8.43 -31.38
CA GLN A 168 -23.50 8.88 -31.71
C GLN A 168 -24.41 8.64 -30.52
N TRP A 169 -25.47 9.44 -30.41
CA TRP A 169 -26.46 9.29 -29.35
C TRP A 169 -27.88 9.46 -29.89
N LYS A 170 -28.84 8.93 -29.13
CA LYS A 170 -30.25 9.26 -29.28
C LYS A 170 -30.92 9.26 -27.91
N GLN A 171 -32.06 9.91 -27.81
CA GLN A 171 -32.82 9.97 -26.59
C GLN A 171 -34.24 9.48 -26.79
N ARG A 172 -34.91 9.15 -25.69
CA ARG A 172 -36.35 8.91 -25.67
C ARG A 172 -37.01 9.52 -24.44
N VAL A 173 -38.22 10.04 -24.64
CA VAL A 173 -39.02 10.66 -23.59
C VAL A 173 -40.31 9.86 -23.40
N PRO A 174 -40.70 9.54 -22.15
CA PRO A 174 -41.96 8.85 -21.89
C PRO A 174 -43.15 9.77 -22.19
N MET A 175 -44.13 9.28 -22.94
CA MET A 175 -45.40 9.95 -23.21
C MET A 175 -46.50 9.48 -22.26
N SER A 176 -47.53 10.29 -22.08
CA SER A 176 -48.68 10.08 -21.16
C SER A 176 -49.47 8.78 -21.37
N LYS A 177 -49.26 8.06 -22.49
CA LYS A 177 -49.91 6.78 -22.82
C LYS A 177 -48.98 5.55 -22.70
N GLY A 178 -47.83 5.69 -22.04
CA GLY A 178 -46.85 4.60 -21.89
C GLY A 178 -46.01 4.29 -23.13
N ASN A 179 -46.20 5.05 -24.22
CA ASN A 179 -45.34 5.02 -25.40
C ASN A 179 -44.13 5.95 -25.20
N PHE A 180 -43.06 5.72 -25.95
CA PHE A 180 -41.89 6.60 -25.97
C PHE A 180 -41.80 7.34 -27.30
N GLU A 181 -41.42 8.61 -27.24
CA GLU A 181 -40.98 9.36 -28.42
C GLU A 181 -39.46 9.23 -28.50
N GLU A 182 -38.95 8.56 -29.54
CA GLU A 182 -37.50 8.37 -29.75
C GLU A 182 -36.96 9.33 -30.82
N THR A 183 -35.79 9.91 -30.59
CA THR A 183 -35.10 10.73 -31.59
C THR A 183 -34.31 9.87 -32.59
N LYS A 184 -33.96 10.46 -33.74
CA LYS A 184 -32.98 9.89 -34.67
C LYS A 184 -31.58 9.92 -34.04
N TRP A 185 -30.67 9.08 -34.55
CA TRP A 185 -29.26 9.13 -34.17
C TRP A 185 -28.63 10.46 -34.56
N ILE A 186 -27.92 11.06 -33.61
CA ILE A 186 -27.17 12.32 -33.78
C ILE A 186 -25.69 12.01 -33.54
N THR A 187 -24.84 12.43 -34.47
CA THR A 187 -23.38 12.35 -34.30
C THR A 187 -22.95 13.38 -33.27
N ALA A 188 -22.17 12.97 -32.27
CA ALA A 188 -21.80 13.83 -31.14
C ALA A 188 -20.32 14.25 -31.20
N ALA A 189 -19.43 13.26 -31.27
CA ALA A 189 -18.02 13.50 -30.97
C ALA A 189 -17.09 12.47 -31.61
N ILE A 190 -15.81 12.81 -31.64
CA ILE A 190 -14.71 11.94 -32.05
C ILE A 190 -13.75 11.83 -30.87
N GLU A 191 -13.73 10.67 -30.24
CA GLU A 191 -12.97 10.44 -29.02
C GLU A 191 -11.65 9.74 -29.30
N SER A 192 -10.62 10.12 -28.56
CA SER A 192 -9.27 9.55 -28.66
C SER A 192 -9.03 8.43 -27.64
N ASP A 193 -9.69 8.51 -26.48
CA ASP A 193 -9.62 7.52 -25.41
C ASP A 193 -10.86 6.62 -25.44
N LEU A 194 -10.75 5.44 -24.85
CA LEU A 194 -11.84 4.48 -24.74
C LEU A 194 -12.81 4.83 -23.60
N THR A 195 -12.45 5.80 -22.76
CA THR A 195 -13.30 6.36 -21.72
C THR A 195 -13.49 7.86 -21.95
N PHE A 196 -14.74 8.31 -22.02
CA PHE A 196 -15.10 9.68 -22.43
C PHE A 196 -16.37 10.17 -21.72
N LYS A 197 -16.57 11.50 -21.73
CA LYS A 197 -17.64 12.21 -21.00
C LYS A 197 -18.70 12.75 -21.95
N ALA A 198 -19.97 12.51 -21.62
CA ALA A 198 -21.11 13.14 -22.28
C ALA A 198 -21.76 14.17 -21.34
N GLU A 199 -21.79 15.43 -21.72
CA GLU A 199 -22.33 16.57 -20.96
C GLU A 199 -23.67 17.07 -21.51
N ALA A 200 -24.27 18.06 -20.85
CA ALA A 200 -25.57 18.63 -21.21
C ALA A 200 -26.72 17.60 -21.22
N ILE A 201 -26.60 16.56 -20.38
CA ILE A 201 -27.58 15.49 -20.28
C ILE A 201 -28.75 15.92 -19.41
N GLN A 202 -29.98 15.80 -19.93
CA GLN A 202 -31.19 16.15 -19.18
C GLN A 202 -31.59 15.06 -18.17
N PRO A 203 -31.91 15.41 -16.90
CA PRO A 203 -32.41 14.47 -15.91
C PRO A 203 -33.77 13.88 -16.30
N GLY A 204 -34.02 12.61 -15.93
CA GLY A 204 -35.28 11.91 -16.20
C GLY A 204 -35.51 11.51 -17.67
N VAL A 205 -34.58 11.85 -18.57
CA VAL A 205 -34.58 11.40 -19.97
C VAL A 205 -33.74 10.13 -20.12
N GLN A 206 -34.10 9.29 -21.08
CA GLN A 206 -33.34 8.07 -21.37
C GLN A 206 -32.49 8.23 -22.62
N TYR A 207 -31.23 7.85 -22.52
CA TYR A 207 -30.23 8.00 -23.57
C TYR A 207 -29.71 6.63 -24.03
N LYS A 208 -29.36 6.56 -25.32
CA LYS A 208 -28.66 5.43 -25.91
C LYS A 208 -27.48 5.94 -26.71
N PHE A 209 -26.32 5.34 -26.51
CA PHE A 209 -25.09 5.72 -27.19
C PHE A 209 -24.64 4.61 -28.14
N MET A 210 -23.96 5.00 -29.21
CA MET A 210 -23.32 4.11 -30.16
C MET A 210 -21.87 4.56 -30.35
N ALA A 211 -20.94 3.61 -30.26
CA ALA A 211 -19.52 3.84 -30.51
C ALA A 211 -19.06 3.03 -31.72
N THR A 212 -18.40 3.70 -32.66
CA THR A 212 -17.83 3.07 -33.87
C THR A 212 -16.35 3.38 -33.96
N VAL A 213 -15.52 2.37 -34.18
CA VAL A 213 -14.06 2.54 -34.32
C VAL A 213 -13.70 2.89 -35.76
N ILE A 214 -12.96 3.98 -35.93
CA ILE A 214 -12.46 4.50 -37.20
C ILE A 214 -10.94 4.52 -37.14
N ALA A 215 -10.27 3.74 -37.98
CA ALA A 215 -8.82 3.76 -38.12
C ALA A 215 -8.40 4.54 -39.36
N ALA A 216 -7.09 4.66 -39.58
CA ALA A 216 -6.50 5.35 -40.73
C ALA A 216 -7.01 4.84 -42.09
N ASN A 217 -7.35 3.55 -42.18
CA ASN A 217 -7.90 2.91 -43.37
C ASN A 217 -9.44 2.92 -43.45
N GLY A 218 -10.12 3.52 -42.46
CA GLY A 218 -11.57 3.66 -42.41
C GLY A 218 -12.23 2.88 -41.28
N LYS A 219 -13.48 2.48 -41.48
CA LYS A 219 -14.34 1.90 -40.44
C LYS A 219 -13.90 0.47 -40.09
N ILE A 220 -13.73 0.18 -38.80
CA ILE A 220 -13.47 -1.17 -38.33
C ILE A 220 -14.72 -1.78 -37.67
N GLY A 221 -15.34 -2.71 -38.39
CA GLY A 221 -16.49 -3.47 -37.92
C GLY A 221 -17.75 -2.64 -37.72
N SER A 222 -18.77 -3.25 -37.10
CA SER A 222 -20.02 -2.55 -36.75
C SER A 222 -19.84 -1.72 -35.47
N GLY A 223 -20.68 -0.67 -35.32
CA GLY A 223 -20.76 0.06 -34.05
C GLY A 223 -21.36 -0.83 -32.95
N VAL A 224 -20.94 -0.60 -31.71
CA VAL A 224 -21.57 -1.18 -30.50
C VAL A 224 -22.49 -0.17 -29.88
N VAL A 225 -23.58 -0.63 -29.27
CA VAL A 225 -24.62 0.22 -28.70
C VAL A 225 -24.75 -0.06 -27.21
N SER A 226 -24.91 0.98 -26.40
CA SER A 226 -25.20 0.84 -24.97
C SER A 226 -26.62 0.33 -24.73
N GLU A 227 -26.90 -0.12 -23.51
CA GLU A 227 -28.27 -0.23 -23.02
C GLU A 227 -28.92 1.16 -22.93
N TRP A 228 -30.25 1.19 -22.75
CA TRP A 228 -30.95 2.44 -22.44
C TRP A 228 -30.57 2.89 -21.02
N LEU A 229 -29.94 4.05 -20.94
CA LEU A 229 -29.46 4.66 -19.71
C LEU A 229 -30.48 5.67 -19.22
N GLU A 230 -30.89 5.54 -17.97
CA GLU A 230 -31.70 6.54 -17.33
C GLU A 230 -30.87 7.42 -16.41
N VAL A 231 -31.04 8.73 -16.61
CA VAL A 231 -30.36 9.76 -15.85
C VAL A 231 -31.13 9.99 -14.54
N PRO A 232 -30.44 9.95 -13.38
CA PRO A 232 -31.07 10.24 -12.10
C PRO A 232 -31.79 11.59 -12.09
N ALA A 233 -32.84 11.69 -11.28
CA ALA A 233 -33.46 12.98 -10.99
C ALA A 233 -32.51 13.83 -10.13
N LEU A 234 -32.64 15.16 -10.22
CA LEU A 234 -31.94 16.08 -9.33
C LEU A 234 -32.29 15.76 -7.86
N GLY A 235 -31.28 15.79 -6.99
CA GLY A 235 -31.45 15.45 -5.57
C GLY A 235 -31.47 13.95 -5.25
N THR A 236 -31.27 13.06 -6.23
CA THR A 236 -31.13 11.62 -5.97
C THR A 236 -29.91 11.35 -5.10
N LEU A 237 -30.13 10.81 -3.88
CA LEU A 237 -29.06 10.51 -2.95
C LEU A 237 -28.04 9.51 -3.55
N PRO A 238 -26.72 9.80 -3.44
CA PRO A 238 -25.69 8.85 -3.84
C PRO A 238 -25.83 7.53 -3.09
N SER A 239 -25.72 6.42 -3.82
CA SER A 239 -25.63 5.08 -3.24
C SER A 239 -24.21 4.57 -3.37
N ALA A 240 -23.68 3.95 -2.31
CA ALA A 240 -22.47 3.14 -2.37
C ALA A 240 -22.69 1.93 -3.27
N PHE A 241 -21.59 1.44 -3.88
CA PHE A 241 -21.62 0.26 -4.75
C PHE A 241 -21.98 -1.02 -3.99
N GLY A 242 -22.39 -2.03 -4.78
CA GLY A 242 -22.87 -3.34 -4.35
C GLY A 242 -22.21 -3.85 -3.08
N ILE A 243 -23.03 -4.06 -2.06
CA ILE A 243 -22.67 -4.74 -0.82
C ILE A 243 -22.91 -6.24 -1.07
N PRO A 244 -21.98 -7.13 -0.69
CA PRO A 244 -20.72 -6.88 0.01
C PRO A 244 -19.53 -6.51 -0.90
N LEU A 245 -18.62 -5.67 -0.38
CA LEU A 245 -17.30 -5.46 -1.00
C LEU A 245 -16.51 -6.77 -0.99
N THR A 246 -15.89 -7.12 -2.11
CA THR A 246 -15.03 -8.31 -2.19
C THR A 246 -13.57 -7.86 -2.20
N ILE A 247 -12.83 -8.17 -1.14
CA ILE A 247 -11.43 -7.75 -0.98
C ILE A 247 -10.51 -8.95 -1.18
N THR A 248 -9.56 -8.81 -2.09
CA THR A 248 -8.58 -9.85 -2.38
C THR A 248 -7.18 -9.37 -1.97
N PRO A 249 -6.63 -9.81 -0.83
CA PRO A 249 -5.26 -9.50 -0.44
C PRO A 249 -4.27 -10.24 -1.35
N GLN A 250 -3.17 -9.58 -1.68
CA GLN A 250 -2.15 -10.11 -2.60
C GLN A 250 -0.77 -9.55 -2.27
N TYR A 251 0.26 -10.12 -2.89
CA TYR A 251 1.63 -9.63 -2.84
C TYR A 251 2.19 -9.55 -4.26
N ASN A 252 2.77 -8.40 -4.61
CA ASN A 252 3.55 -8.21 -5.83
C ASN A 252 4.87 -7.51 -5.48
N SER A 253 5.97 -7.82 -6.16
CA SER A 253 7.26 -7.14 -5.94
C SER A 253 7.19 -5.63 -6.16
N ASP A 254 6.30 -5.20 -7.06
CA ASP A 254 6.18 -3.79 -7.44
C ASP A 254 5.30 -3.00 -6.47
N ASP A 255 4.27 -3.63 -5.90
CA ASP A 255 3.24 -3.00 -5.08
C ASP A 255 3.30 -3.39 -3.59
N ASN A 256 4.27 -4.23 -3.23
CA ASN A 256 4.42 -4.92 -1.95
C ASN A 256 3.12 -5.65 -1.54
N VAL A 257 2.84 -5.70 -0.23
CA VAL A 257 1.55 -6.17 0.28
C VAL A 257 0.47 -5.21 -0.18
N SER A 258 -0.51 -5.76 -0.89
CA SER A 258 -1.57 -4.99 -1.49
C SER A 258 -2.90 -5.71 -1.36
N ALA A 259 -3.99 -4.99 -1.63
CA ALA A 259 -5.32 -5.58 -1.66
C ALA A 259 -6.15 -4.92 -2.76
N VAL A 260 -6.82 -5.74 -3.58
CA VAL A 260 -7.77 -5.26 -4.57
C VAL A 260 -9.15 -5.29 -3.96
N ILE A 261 -9.77 -4.11 -3.83
CA ILE A 261 -11.15 -3.95 -3.44
C ILE A 261 -11.98 -3.99 -4.71
N SER A 262 -12.67 -5.10 -4.95
CA SER A 262 -13.60 -5.23 -6.08
C SER A 262 -15.02 -4.87 -5.66
N PHE A 263 -15.67 -4.05 -6.49
CA PHE A 263 -17.06 -3.66 -6.33
C PHE A 263 -17.83 -4.21 -7.52
N LYS A 264 -18.76 -5.13 -7.28
CA LYS A 264 -19.71 -5.52 -8.32
C LYS A 264 -20.64 -4.34 -8.55
N GLN A 265 -20.58 -3.77 -9.75
CA GLN A 265 -21.59 -2.83 -10.19
C GLN A 265 -22.95 -3.52 -10.05
N PRO A 266 -23.97 -2.89 -9.46
CA PRO A 266 -25.28 -3.51 -9.28
C PRO A 266 -25.86 -3.84 -10.65
N GLN A 267 -25.69 -5.09 -11.08
CA GLN A 267 -26.35 -5.59 -12.27
C GLN A 267 -27.83 -5.72 -11.96
N ALA A 268 -28.67 -5.22 -12.86
CA ALA A 268 -30.09 -5.50 -12.81
C ALA A 268 -30.30 -7.02 -12.79
N ASP A 269 -31.09 -7.50 -11.83
CA ASP A 269 -31.42 -8.90 -11.63
C ASP A 269 -31.88 -9.56 -12.95
N PRO A 270 -31.11 -10.53 -13.50
CA PRO A 270 -31.42 -11.14 -14.79
C PRO A 270 -32.69 -12.01 -14.74
N THR A 271 -33.20 -12.34 -13.55
CA THR A 271 -34.41 -13.17 -13.37
C THR A 271 -35.70 -12.37 -13.48
N LYS A 272 -35.64 -11.03 -13.45
CA LYS A 272 -36.80 -10.16 -13.72
C LYS A 272 -36.85 -9.80 -15.20
N HIS A 273 -37.45 -10.69 -15.99
CA HIS A 273 -37.85 -10.49 -17.39
C HIS A 273 -38.96 -9.41 -17.56
N ASN A 274 -38.76 -8.20 -17.04
CA ASN A 274 -39.53 -7.05 -17.51
C ASN A 274 -38.83 -6.50 -18.75
N ARG A 275 -39.56 -6.50 -19.88
CA ARG A 275 -39.12 -6.11 -21.25
C ARG A 275 -38.62 -4.65 -21.40
N HIS A 276 -38.35 -3.96 -20.30
CA HIS A 276 -37.76 -2.64 -20.23
C HIS A 276 -36.64 -2.67 -19.19
N HIS A 277 -35.49 -3.28 -19.55
CA HIS A 277 -34.29 -3.23 -18.71
C HIS A 277 -33.86 -1.78 -18.54
N ARG A 278 -34.17 -1.23 -17.36
CA ARG A 278 -33.89 0.15 -16.96
C ARG A 278 -32.59 0.11 -16.17
N HIS A 279 -31.50 0.58 -16.77
CA HIS A 279 -30.24 0.76 -16.06
C HIS A 279 -30.19 2.19 -15.54
N THR A 280 -30.55 2.38 -14.27
CA THR A 280 -30.43 3.67 -13.59
C THR A 280 -28.98 3.85 -13.14
N LEU A 281 -28.33 4.93 -13.58
CA LEU A 281 -26.94 5.22 -13.22
C LEU A 281 -26.83 5.70 -11.77
N GLY A 282 -25.69 5.45 -11.13
CA GLY A 282 -25.37 6.09 -9.85
C GLY A 282 -25.29 7.61 -10.01
N SER A 283 -25.73 8.36 -9.00
CA SER A 283 -25.79 9.84 -9.02
C SER A 283 -24.47 10.54 -8.64
N THR A 284 -23.38 9.79 -8.49
CA THR A 284 -22.03 10.35 -8.35
C THR A 284 -21.00 9.48 -9.05
N CYS A 285 -19.92 10.12 -9.50
CA CYS A 285 -18.70 9.47 -9.96
C CYS A 285 -17.56 9.59 -8.94
N SER A 286 -17.76 10.36 -7.86
CA SER A 286 -16.74 10.71 -6.89
C SER A 286 -16.90 9.90 -5.61
N TYR A 287 -15.84 9.22 -5.21
CA TYR A 287 -15.85 8.34 -4.05
C TYR A 287 -14.67 8.65 -3.12
N GLN A 288 -14.89 8.38 -1.85
CA GLN A 288 -13.89 8.47 -0.81
C GLN A 288 -13.68 7.09 -0.20
N LEU A 289 -12.46 6.58 -0.32
CA LEU A 289 -12.02 5.37 0.34
C LEU A 289 -11.31 5.74 1.64
N ARG A 290 -11.80 5.22 2.76
CA ARG A 290 -11.21 5.37 4.08
C ARG A 290 -10.77 3.99 4.54
N TYR A 291 -9.53 3.85 4.96
CA TYR A 291 -9.05 2.59 5.50
C TYR A 291 -8.12 2.83 6.68
N ALA A 292 -8.21 1.96 7.69
CA ALA A 292 -7.42 2.07 8.89
C ALA A 292 -6.90 0.69 9.32
N ASN A 293 -5.69 0.66 9.89
CA ASN A 293 -5.17 -0.54 10.53
C ASN A 293 -5.62 -0.60 12.01
N VAL A 294 -5.25 -1.68 12.71
CA VAL A 294 -5.52 -1.86 14.14
C VAL A 294 -4.88 -0.76 15.03
N THR A 295 -3.79 -0.11 14.58
CA THR A 295 -3.15 1.01 15.30
C THR A 295 -3.86 2.36 15.11
N LYS A 296 -4.98 2.40 14.37
CA LYS A 296 -5.88 3.55 14.12
C LYS A 296 -5.31 4.67 13.23
N ASP A 297 -4.28 4.43 12.44
CA ASP A 297 -3.90 5.38 11.40
C ASP A 297 -4.98 5.35 10.31
N ILE A 298 -5.67 6.48 10.12
CA ILE A 298 -6.77 6.61 9.14
C ILE A 298 -6.19 7.20 7.86
N PHE A 299 -6.24 6.42 6.78
CA PHE A 299 -5.89 6.84 5.45
C PHE A 299 -7.16 7.19 4.67
N VAL A 300 -7.13 8.31 3.95
CA VAL A 300 -8.25 8.79 3.13
C VAL A 300 -7.77 9.02 1.71
N ARG A 301 -8.47 8.40 0.74
CA ARG A 301 -8.20 8.56 -0.69
C ARG A 301 -9.49 8.95 -1.40
N ASN A 302 -9.50 10.16 -1.97
CA ASN A 302 -10.56 10.58 -2.89
C ASN A 302 -10.19 10.15 -4.31
N PHE A 303 -11.16 9.66 -5.08
CA PHE A 303 -10.95 9.29 -6.47
C PHE A 303 -12.25 9.43 -7.27
N GLU A 304 -12.10 9.62 -8.58
CA GLU A 304 -13.19 9.52 -9.54
C GLU A 304 -13.16 8.11 -10.13
N MET A 305 -14.32 7.49 -10.27
CA MET A 305 -14.43 6.16 -10.87
C MET A 305 -13.90 6.16 -12.29
N ASP A 306 -13.14 5.13 -12.63
CA ASP A 306 -12.71 4.82 -13.99
C ASP A 306 -13.35 3.51 -14.46
N GLU A 307 -12.85 2.96 -15.57
CA GLU A 307 -13.29 1.66 -16.10
C GLU A 307 -12.91 0.44 -15.23
N SER A 308 -12.23 0.64 -14.10
CA SER A 308 -11.78 -0.45 -13.24
C SER A 308 -12.94 -1.09 -12.49
N GLU A 309 -12.89 -2.40 -12.32
CA GLU A 309 -13.83 -3.15 -11.47
C GLU A 309 -13.38 -3.21 -10.00
N GLY A 310 -12.30 -2.49 -9.66
CA GLY A 310 -11.77 -2.44 -8.31
C GLY A 310 -10.75 -1.33 -8.08
N ILE A 311 -10.28 -1.23 -6.84
CA ILE A 311 -9.24 -0.29 -6.40
C ILE A 311 -8.13 -1.08 -5.74
N LEU A 312 -6.89 -0.85 -6.16
CA LEU A 312 -5.69 -1.37 -5.53
C LEU A 312 -5.28 -0.47 -4.36
N LEU A 313 -5.20 -1.07 -3.18
CA LEU A 313 -4.47 -0.56 -2.03
C LEU A 313 -3.06 -1.15 -2.04
N THR A 314 -2.03 -0.32 -1.86
CA THR A 314 -0.62 -0.74 -1.90
C THR A 314 0.10 -0.39 -0.60
N ASN A 315 1.28 -0.96 -0.39
CA ASN A 315 2.13 -0.68 0.77
C ASN A 315 1.43 -0.93 2.13
N LEU A 316 0.63 -1.99 2.20
CA LEU A 316 0.01 -2.42 3.44
C LEU A 316 1.06 -3.16 4.32
N ALA A 317 0.78 -3.30 5.61
CA ALA A 317 1.60 -4.11 6.50
C ALA A 317 1.22 -5.60 6.38
N PHE A 318 2.19 -6.50 6.56
CA PHE A 318 1.93 -7.95 6.61
C PHE A 318 1.04 -8.32 7.80
N ASN A 319 0.24 -9.39 7.64
CA ASN A 319 -0.54 -10.02 8.72
C ASN A 319 -1.37 -9.03 9.57
N THR A 320 -1.81 -7.92 8.98
CA THR A 320 -2.44 -6.80 9.69
C THR A 320 -3.91 -6.73 9.32
N GLY A 321 -4.76 -6.51 10.33
CA GLY A 321 -6.19 -6.28 10.13
C GLY A 321 -6.44 -4.85 9.69
N TYR A 322 -7.26 -4.69 8.66
CA TYR A 322 -7.68 -3.39 8.15
C TYR A 322 -9.20 -3.32 8.08
N SER A 323 -9.75 -2.18 8.49
CA SER A 323 -11.13 -1.80 8.24
C SER A 323 -11.20 -0.84 7.06
N ILE A 324 -12.15 -1.06 6.16
CA ILE A 324 -12.39 -0.24 4.98
C ILE A 324 -13.81 0.30 4.99
N GLU A 325 -13.94 1.59 4.67
CA GLU A 325 -15.19 2.26 4.36
C GLU A 325 -15.09 2.95 3.00
N LEU A 326 -15.97 2.59 2.07
CA LEU A 326 -16.12 3.25 0.78
C LEU A 326 -17.38 4.13 0.80
N VAL A 327 -17.20 5.45 0.66
CA VAL A 327 -18.28 6.44 0.76
C VAL A 327 -18.52 7.10 -0.58
N ALA A 328 -19.77 7.18 -1.01
CA ALA A 328 -20.17 7.96 -2.17
C ALA A 328 -20.19 9.46 -1.82
N VAL A 329 -19.41 10.28 -2.52
CA VAL A 329 -19.31 11.72 -2.25
C VAL A 329 -20.29 12.47 -3.15
N PRO A 330 -21.25 13.23 -2.60
CA PRO A 330 -22.07 14.11 -3.42
C PRO A 330 -21.19 15.22 -4.02
N THR A 331 -21.30 15.42 -5.33
CA THR A 331 -20.76 16.62 -5.98
C THR A 331 -21.56 17.82 -5.50
N GLN A 332 -20.92 18.70 -4.72
CA GLN A 332 -21.55 19.94 -4.27
C GLN A 332 -21.94 20.79 -5.50
N SER A 333 -23.22 20.83 -5.85
CA SER A 333 -23.80 21.92 -6.61
C SER A 333 -23.89 23.15 -5.68
N GLY A 334 -23.48 24.32 -6.16
CA GLY A 334 -23.41 25.56 -5.39
C GLY A 334 -24.71 25.94 -4.66
N SER A 335 -24.51 26.64 -3.53
CA SER A 335 -25.47 27.40 -2.70
C SER A 335 -26.84 26.77 -2.45
N LEU A 336 -26.95 26.01 -1.36
CA LEU A 336 -28.18 26.04 -0.57
C LEU A 336 -28.02 27.17 0.45
N ASP A 337 -28.68 28.30 0.21
CA ASP A 337 -28.89 29.32 1.23
C ASP A 337 -29.57 28.66 2.42
N ILE A 338 -28.82 28.49 3.52
CA ILE A 338 -29.40 28.22 4.83
C ILE A 338 -30.01 29.55 5.26
N GLY A 339 -31.26 29.76 4.83
CA GLY A 339 -32.15 30.70 5.46
C GLY A 339 -32.29 30.30 6.93
N THR A 340 -31.67 31.07 7.81
CA THR A 340 -31.97 31.06 9.23
C THR A 340 -33.39 31.58 9.43
N GLY A 341 -34.36 30.67 9.38
CA GLY A 341 -35.71 30.90 9.88
C GLY A 341 -35.69 30.84 11.41
N SER A 342 -35.65 32.02 12.04
CA SER A 342 -36.06 32.23 13.42
C SER A 342 -37.27 33.15 13.36
N ASP A 343 -38.46 32.55 13.37
CA ASP A 343 -39.73 33.25 13.58
C ASP A 343 -39.76 33.91 14.96
N ILE A 344 -40.29 35.13 15.05
CA ILE A 344 -41.27 35.62 16.04
C ILE A 344 -41.66 37.07 15.67
N GLY A 345 -42.95 37.26 15.32
CA GLY A 345 -43.85 38.42 15.50
C GLY A 345 -43.36 39.86 15.19
N THR A 346 -44.13 40.80 14.64
CA THR A 346 -45.57 41.04 14.58
C THR A 346 -45.84 42.23 13.63
N HIS A 347 -47.04 42.25 13.03
CA HIS A 347 -47.86 43.41 12.60
C HIS A 347 -47.29 44.60 11.76
N ASN A 348 -47.99 44.78 10.62
CA ASN A 348 -48.45 46.03 10.00
C ASN A 348 -47.46 46.96 9.26
N GLY A 349 -47.67 47.05 7.94
CA GLY A 349 -48.08 48.32 7.31
C GLY A 349 -47.02 49.26 6.74
N LEU A 350 -47.05 49.41 5.40
CA LEU A 350 -46.80 50.61 4.58
C LEU A 350 -45.51 51.44 4.77
N GLY A 351 -44.83 51.71 3.64
CA GLY A 351 -44.43 53.09 3.31
C GLY A 351 -42.93 53.39 3.09
N THR A 352 -42.59 53.54 1.80
CA THR A 352 -41.78 54.63 1.20
C THR A 352 -40.44 55.12 1.78
N ASN A 353 -39.44 55.10 0.89
CA ASN A 353 -38.48 56.16 0.53
C ASN A 353 -37.52 56.81 1.55
N HIS A 354 -36.24 56.78 1.11
CA HIS A 354 -35.24 57.85 1.07
C HIS A 354 -34.35 58.18 2.30
N ASN A 355 -33.09 58.47 1.90
CA ASN A 355 -32.01 59.23 2.54
C ASN A 355 -31.19 58.54 3.64
N MET A 356 -29.87 58.37 3.49
CA MET A 356 -28.75 59.34 3.38
C MET A 356 -28.25 59.77 4.78
N GLY A 357 -26.95 59.51 5.06
CA GLY A 357 -26.21 59.99 6.24
C GLY A 357 -25.30 58.89 6.82
N ILE A 358 -23.99 58.79 6.52
CA ILE A 358 -22.83 59.64 6.89
C ILE A 358 -22.38 59.43 8.36
N LEU A 359 -21.13 58.95 8.50
CA LEU A 359 -20.16 59.05 9.63
C LEU A 359 -20.54 58.34 10.95
N THR A 360 -19.63 57.81 11.78
CA THR A 360 -18.17 57.97 11.96
C THR A 360 -17.69 56.91 12.99
N ASP A 361 -16.37 56.70 12.99
CA ASP A 361 -15.49 56.42 14.14
C ASP A 361 -15.53 55.06 14.85
N MET A 362 -14.40 54.32 14.83
CA MET A 362 -13.22 54.44 15.72
C MET A 362 -13.60 54.16 17.19
N GLY A 363 -13.06 53.17 17.90
CA GLY A 363 -12.04 52.18 17.62
C GLY A 363 -11.68 51.42 18.89
N VAL A 364 -10.61 50.64 18.78
CA VAL A 364 -9.66 50.19 19.83
C VAL A 364 -10.17 49.19 20.91
N PRO A 365 -9.24 48.42 21.54
CA PRO A 365 -9.42 46.99 21.78
C PRO A 365 -9.34 46.66 23.29
N SER A 366 -9.68 45.44 23.69
CA SER A 366 -9.19 44.91 24.97
C SER A 366 -9.32 43.38 25.05
N THR A 367 -8.17 42.74 24.86
CA THR A 367 -7.58 41.68 25.69
C THR A 367 -8.42 40.95 26.75
N GLY A 368 -8.31 39.62 26.74
CA GLY A 368 -7.98 38.83 27.94
C GLY A 368 -9.06 37.86 28.43
N LEU A 369 -8.88 36.55 28.19
CA LEU A 369 -8.40 35.59 29.22
C LEU A 369 -8.51 34.14 28.74
N THR A 370 -7.44 33.41 29.05
CA THR A 370 -7.21 31.98 28.96
C THR A 370 -8.14 31.14 29.84
N SER A 371 -8.56 29.96 29.36
CA SER A 371 -8.45 28.73 30.15
C SER A 371 -8.54 27.47 29.27
N GLN A 372 -7.75 26.49 29.67
CA GLN A 372 -7.61 25.14 29.14
C GLN A 372 -8.90 24.33 29.31
N LEU A 373 -9.13 23.34 28.45
CA LEU A 373 -9.32 21.95 28.89
C LEU A 373 -9.37 20.98 27.71
N ALA A 374 -8.62 19.89 27.88
CA ALA A 374 -8.49 18.76 27.00
C ALA A 374 -9.80 17.96 26.87
N GLY A 375 -10.01 17.33 25.71
CA GLY A 375 -11.07 16.37 25.49
C GLY A 375 -10.80 15.51 24.26
N THR A 376 -10.21 14.34 24.47
CA THR A 376 -10.10 13.23 23.52
C THR A 376 -11.48 12.64 23.24
N PRO A 377 -11.87 12.31 21.99
CA PRO A 377 -13.04 11.49 21.75
C PRO A 377 -12.67 10.00 21.88
N GLN A 378 -13.10 9.38 22.97
CA GLN A 378 -13.10 7.93 23.14
C GLN A 378 -14.20 7.29 22.28
N PHE A 379 -13.82 6.34 21.42
CA PHE A 379 -14.76 5.41 20.78
C PHE A 379 -15.20 4.38 21.82
N TYR A 380 -16.41 4.53 22.37
CA TYR A 380 -17.07 3.50 23.16
C TYR A 380 -17.79 2.50 22.26
N SER A 381 -17.38 1.24 22.38
CA SER A 381 -18.16 0.07 21.99
C SER A 381 -19.35 -0.08 22.95
N ASN A 382 -20.57 0.10 22.45
CA ASN A 382 -21.78 -0.36 23.14
C ASN A 382 -22.67 -1.11 22.15
N HIS A 383 -22.78 -2.43 22.35
CA HIS A 383 -23.93 -3.20 21.90
C HIS A 383 -25.15 -2.86 22.77
N PRO A 384 -26.32 -2.52 22.21
CA PRO A 384 -27.57 -2.56 22.96
C PRO A 384 -28.38 -3.79 22.57
N LYS A 385 -28.69 -4.63 23.57
CA LYS A 385 -29.92 -5.42 23.56
C LYS A 385 -31.06 -4.53 24.06
N SER A 386 -32.19 -4.59 23.37
CA SER A 386 -33.57 -4.25 23.80
C SER A 386 -34.28 -3.25 22.90
N SER A 387 -35.52 -3.61 22.61
CA SER A 387 -36.50 -3.05 21.68
C SER A 387 -36.80 -1.56 21.88
N HIS A 388 -36.75 -0.79 20.79
CA HIS A 388 -37.87 0.01 20.24
C HIS A 388 -37.40 0.81 19.01
N LYS A 389 -38.21 0.75 17.94
CA LYS A 389 -38.24 1.60 16.74
C LYS A 389 -37.01 1.60 15.81
N ALA A 390 -36.99 0.61 14.93
CA ALA A 390 -36.29 0.66 13.65
C ALA A 390 -36.99 1.69 12.74
N ASP A 391 -36.25 2.71 12.28
CA ASP A 391 -36.51 3.37 10.99
C ASP A 391 -35.42 4.37 10.55
N SER A 392 -34.44 4.75 11.40
CA SER A 392 -33.37 5.70 11.00
C SER A 392 -32.00 5.06 10.70
N SER A 393 -31.81 3.76 10.96
CA SER A 393 -30.55 3.06 10.68
C SER A 393 -30.47 2.50 9.24
N ALA A 394 -31.60 2.24 8.59
CA ALA A 394 -31.65 1.68 7.23
C ALA A 394 -31.30 2.71 6.12
N GLU A 395 -31.42 4.02 6.41
CA GLU A 395 -31.21 5.08 5.41
C GLU A 395 -29.74 5.50 5.30
N ASN A 396 -28.96 5.37 6.38
CA ASN A 396 -27.51 5.59 6.37
C ASN A 396 -26.71 4.40 5.80
N LEU A 397 -27.31 3.21 5.72
CA LEU A 397 -26.70 2.01 5.15
C LEU A 397 -26.52 2.06 3.62
N LYS A 398 -27.08 3.07 2.93
CA LYS A 398 -26.96 3.22 1.48
C LYS A 398 -25.79 4.09 1.03
N LYS A 399 -25.17 4.88 1.92
CA LYS A 399 -24.14 5.88 1.55
C LYS A 399 -22.72 5.36 1.66
N SER A 400 -22.48 4.35 2.49
CA SER A 400 -21.17 3.75 2.65
C SER A 400 -21.23 2.22 2.65
N ALA A 401 -20.19 1.60 2.09
CA ALA A 401 -19.97 0.17 2.13
C ALA A 401 -18.79 -0.11 3.05
N TYR A 402 -18.97 -1.04 4.00
CA TYR A 402 -17.97 -1.39 5.01
C TYR A 402 -17.49 -2.83 4.82
N SER A 403 -16.21 -3.07 5.05
CA SER A 403 -15.65 -4.43 5.11
C SER A 403 -14.35 -4.44 5.90
N ASP A 404 -14.10 -5.56 6.57
CA ASP A 404 -12.84 -5.84 7.25
C ASP A 404 -12.09 -6.93 6.49
N PHE A 405 -10.78 -6.81 6.40
CA PHE A 405 -9.93 -7.86 5.84
C PHE A 405 -8.60 -7.93 6.57
N LYS A 406 -7.93 -9.07 6.41
CA LYS A 406 -6.58 -9.28 6.92
C LYS A 406 -5.64 -9.41 5.72
N THR A 407 -4.53 -8.70 5.76
CA THR A 407 -3.50 -8.83 4.73
C THR A 407 -2.81 -10.20 4.82
N ILE A 408 -2.20 -10.59 3.72
CA ILE A 408 -1.46 -11.83 3.58
C ILE A 408 -0.35 -11.95 4.65
N SER A 409 -0.16 -13.17 5.17
CA SER A 409 0.89 -13.47 6.13
C SER A 409 2.23 -13.65 5.42
N CYS A 410 3.32 -13.40 6.14
CA CYS A 410 4.67 -13.72 5.69
C CYS A 410 4.85 -15.21 5.36
N THR A 411 4.10 -16.09 6.03
CA THR A 411 4.10 -17.54 5.75
C THR A 411 3.52 -17.91 4.39
N ASP A 412 2.72 -17.02 3.80
CA ASP A 412 1.96 -17.31 2.60
C ASP A 412 2.67 -16.80 1.33
N ILE A 413 3.85 -16.18 1.48
CA ILE A 413 4.60 -15.55 0.39
C ILE A 413 5.92 -16.26 0.16
N PHE A 414 6.15 -16.60 -1.10
CA PHE A 414 7.36 -17.23 -1.58
C PHE A 414 8.20 -16.25 -2.42
N GLY A 415 9.52 -16.39 -2.40
CA GLY A 415 10.44 -15.61 -3.23
C GLY A 415 10.88 -14.29 -2.59
N ALA A 416 11.08 -13.24 -3.39
CA ALA A 416 11.64 -11.98 -2.92
C ALA A 416 10.78 -11.28 -1.85
N GLY A 417 9.47 -11.54 -1.81
CA GLY A 417 8.60 -10.96 -0.78
C GLY A 417 8.81 -11.49 0.62
N SER A 418 9.31 -12.72 0.77
CA SER A 418 9.62 -13.27 2.10
C SER A 418 10.81 -12.58 2.78
N LEU A 419 11.56 -11.76 2.02
CA LEU A 419 12.68 -10.97 2.52
C LEU A 419 12.30 -9.77 3.35
N GLN A 420 11.13 -9.22 3.09
CA GLN A 420 10.67 -8.01 3.75
C GLN A 420 10.11 -8.32 5.15
N CYS A 421 9.92 -9.60 5.46
CA CYS A 421 9.42 -10.08 6.74
C CYS A 421 10.55 -10.39 7.72
N GLU A 422 10.43 -9.97 8.96
CA GLU A 422 11.31 -10.43 10.03
C GLU A 422 11.13 -11.95 10.26
N PRO A 423 12.21 -12.70 10.54
CA PRO A 423 12.09 -14.11 10.91
C PRO A 423 11.23 -14.28 12.18
N GLU A 424 10.39 -15.32 12.23
CA GLU A 424 9.60 -15.61 13.43
C GLU A 424 10.46 -16.30 14.50
N PRO A 425 10.36 -15.87 15.78
CA PRO A 425 11.02 -16.54 16.90
C PRO A 425 10.38 -17.90 17.20
N VAL A 426 11.14 -18.81 17.81
CA VAL A 426 10.62 -20.14 18.19
C VAL A 426 9.46 -20.02 19.17
N LYS A 427 8.56 -21.01 19.15
CA LYS A 427 7.40 -21.07 20.04
C LYS A 427 7.64 -22.12 21.12
N ASP A 428 6.96 -21.98 22.25
CA ASP A 428 6.97 -22.99 23.33
C ASP A 428 8.37 -23.40 23.82
N LEU A 429 9.29 -22.43 23.97
CA LEU A 429 10.61 -22.69 24.55
C LEU A 429 10.46 -23.09 26.03
N GLN A 430 10.77 -24.35 26.34
CA GLN A 430 10.65 -24.93 27.67
C GLN A 430 11.96 -25.58 28.10
N VAL A 431 12.23 -25.52 29.40
CA VAL A 431 13.41 -26.14 30.02
C VAL A 431 12.94 -27.10 31.12
N LYS A 432 13.33 -28.37 31.02
CA LYS A 432 13.07 -29.40 32.02
C LYS A 432 14.38 -29.84 32.65
N VAL A 433 14.56 -29.54 33.94
CA VAL A 433 15.76 -29.92 34.69
C VAL A 433 15.68 -31.37 35.12
N ASN A 434 16.72 -32.16 34.82
CA ASN A 434 16.93 -33.51 35.32
C ASN A 434 18.03 -33.47 36.40
N ILE A 435 17.59 -33.53 37.66
CA ILE A 435 18.47 -33.40 38.83
C ILE A 435 19.39 -34.62 38.98
N GLU A 436 18.91 -35.82 38.62
CA GLU A 436 19.68 -37.08 38.79
C GLU A 436 20.92 -37.12 37.89
N ASN A 437 20.77 -36.63 36.66
CA ASN A 437 21.85 -36.62 35.67
C ASN A 437 22.61 -35.30 35.61
N GLY A 438 22.21 -34.29 36.40
CA GLY A 438 22.81 -32.94 36.35
C GLY A 438 22.70 -32.29 34.97
N THR A 439 21.58 -32.50 34.27
CA THR A 439 21.34 -31.97 32.92
C THR A 439 20.01 -31.21 32.88
N ALA A 440 19.84 -30.32 31.91
CA ALA A 440 18.53 -29.80 31.56
C ALA A 440 18.23 -30.07 30.09
N THR A 441 17.00 -30.50 29.81
CA THR A 441 16.50 -30.69 28.45
C THR A 441 15.75 -29.42 28.04
N VAL A 442 16.25 -28.75 27.01
CA VAL A 442 15.62 -27.61 26.36
C VAL A 442 14.81 -28.11 25.19
N THR A 443 13.53 -27.77 25.10
CA THR A 443 12.64 -28.17 24.01
C THR A 443 11.92 -26.95 23.44
N TRP A 444 11.71 -26.91 22.14
CA TRP A 444 11.02 -25.81 21.47
C TRP A 444 10.18 -26.30 20.29
N ARG A 445 9.24 -25.47 19.86
CA ARG A 445 8.49 -25.64 18.61
C ARG A 445 9.08 -24.74 17.53
N PRO A 446 9.50 -25.29 16.37
CA PRO A 446 9.99 -24.50 15.23
C PRO A 446 8.97 -23.43 14.81
N SER A 447 9.45 -22.23 14.49
CA SER A 447 8.63 -21.08 14.10
C SER A 447 8.10 -21.17 12.66
N ALA A 448 8.84 -21.86 11.80
CA ALA A 448 8.47 -22.17 10.43
C ALA A 448 8.58 -23.69 10.18
N GLU A 449 8.15 -24.14 9.00
CA GLU A 449 8.47 -25.49 8.55
C GLU A 449 9.99 -25.71 8.58
N GLN A 450 10.45 -26.87 9.08
CA GLN A 450 11.88 -27.16 9.31
C GLN A 450 12.77 -26.92 8.09
N ARG A 451 12.23 -27.03 6.87
CA ARG A 451 12.97 -26.75 5.62
C ARG A 451 13.41 -25.30 5.46
N HIS A 452 12.84 -24.37 6.21
CA HIS A 452 13.14 -22.93 6.12
C HIS A 452 14.09 -22.44 7.23
N VAL A 453 14.51 -23.33 8.13
CA VAL A 453 15.50 -23.03 9.17
C VAL A 453 16.87 -23.54 8.70
N LEU A 454 17.90 -22.71 8.83
CA LEU A 454 19.28 -23.08 8.56
C LEU A 454 19.89 -23.81 9.75
N LEU A 455 19.88 -23.17 10.92
CA LEU A 455 20.40 -23.70 12.18
C LEU A 455 19.77 -22.97 13.37
N TYR A 456 19.93 -23.55 14.55
CA TYR A 456 19.64 -22.89 15.81
C TYR A 456 20.93 -22.63 16.59
N GLU A 457 20.98 -21.50 17.28
CA GLU A 457 22.01 -21.15 18.26
C GLU A 457 21.36 -21.11 19.64
N LEU A 458 21.73 -22.07 20.50
CA LEU A 458 21.28 -22.17 21.88
C LEU A 458 22.37 -21.63 22.80
N ARG A 459 22.12 -20.50 23.44
CA ARG A 459 23.01 -19.86 24.41
C ARG A 459 22.41 -19.97 25.80
N TYR A 460 23.21 -20.36 26.80
CA TYR A 460 22.77 -20.33 28.18
C TYR A 460 23.78 -19.65 29.08
N VAL A 461 23.30 -18.76 29.96
CA VAL A 461 24.12 -17.87 30.78
C VAL A 461 23.62 -17.84 32.22
N PRO A 462 24.50 -17.96 33.24
CA PRO A 462 24.09 -17.75 34.63
C PRO A 462 23.81 -16.26 34.88
N LEU A 463 22.62 -15.96 35.41
CA LEU A 463 22.24 -14.61 35.85
C LEU A 463 22.77 -14.29 37.27
N SER A 464 22.99 -15.33 38.09
CA SER A 464 23.61 -15.20 39.41
C SER A 464 25.12 -14.91 39.33
N GLU A 465 25.73 -14.33 40.38
CA GLU A 465 27.16 -14.00 40.42
C GLU A 465 28.04 -15.14 39.86
N ARG A 466 28.77 -14.85 38.76
CA ARG A 466 29.51 -15.83 37.94
C ARG A 466 30.42 -16.76 38.76
N ASN A 467 30.96 -16.28 39.87
CA ASN A 467 31.95 -17.01 40.66
C ASN A 467 31.35 -18.08 41.57
N LYS A 468 30.05 -18.04 41.86
CA LYS A 468 29.40 -19.00 42.77
C LYS A 468 28.68 -20.11 42.02
N CYS A 469 28.24 -19.86 40.79
CA CYS A 469 27.36 -20.80 40.11
C CYS A 469 28.07 -22.03 39.52
N GLY A 470 29.33 -21.90 39.09
CA GLY A 470 30.07 -22.98 38.42
C GLY A 470 29.61 -23.28 36.98
N ILE A 471 28.40 -22.85 36.58
CA ILE A 471 27.91 -22.89 35.19
C ILE A 471 28.62 -21.79 34.39
N ARG A 472 29.13 -22.13 33.19
CA ARG A 472 29.76 -21.18 32.26
C ARG A 472 28.81 -20.82 31.13
N GLU A 473 28.90 -19.58 30.67
CA GLU A 473 28.26 -19.17 29.40
C GLU A 473 28.76 -20.08 28.28
N THR A 474 27.81 -20.75 27.62
CA THR A 474 28.08 -21.71 26.55
C THR A 474 27.07 -21.52 25.45
N THR A 475 27.55 -21.64 24.21
CA THR A 475 26.75 -21.57 22.98
C THR A 475 26.84 -22.89 22.24
N LEU A 476 25.70 -23.43 21.83
CA LEU A 476 25.58 -24.66 21.07
C LEU A 476 24.91 -24.36 19.72
N TYR A 477 25.50 -24.86 18.63
CA TYR A 477 24.89 -24.80 17.31
C TYR A 477 24.20 -26.12 16.99
N LEU A 478 22.91 -26.05 16.66
CA LEU A 478 22.04 -27.19 16.47
C LEU A 478 21.47 -27.19 15.06
N THR A 479 21.24 -28.38 14.49
CA THR A 479 20.69 -28.51 13.13
C THR A 479 19.21 -28.15 13.08
N ALA A 480 18.72 -27.70 11.93
CA ALA A 480 17.29 -27.39 11.75
C ALA A 480 16.32 -28.55 12.01
N LYS A 481 16.80 -29.81 12.01
CA LYS A 481 15.99 -31.00 12.27
C LYS A 481 15.74 -31.25 13.76
N THR A 482 16.54 -30.68 14.64
CA THR A 482 16.42 -30.87 16.09
C THR A 482 15.42 -29.87 16.68
N ASN A 483 14.62 -30.34 17.62
CA ASN A 483 13.69 -29.53 18.43
C ASN A 483 13.94 -29.70 19.94
N THR A 484 15.01 -30.40 20.30
CA THR A 484 15.45 -30.66 21.67
C THR A 484 16.96 -30.58 21.77
N ALA A 485 17.47 -30.18 22.93
CA ALA A 485 18.88 -30.19 23.26
C ALA A 485 19.07 -30.46 24.76
N GLU A 486 20.16 -31.13 25.12
CA GLU A 486 20.55 -31.34 26.52
C GLU A 486 21.73 -30.44 26.86
N ILE A 487 21.60 -29.68 27.95
CA ILE A 487 22.65 -28.82 28.48
C ILE A 487 23.18 -29.38 29.81
N PRO A 488 24.50 -29.53 29.98
CA PRO A 488 25.08 -29.99 31.22
C PRO A 488 25.07 -28.88 32.28
N LEU A 489 24.62 -29.21 33.49
CA LEU A 489 24.55 -28.30 34.63
C LEU A 489 25.60 -28.75 35.67
N SER A 490 26.76 -28.10 35.66
CA SER A 490 27.89 -28.45 36.55
C SER A 490 27.98 -27.58 37.81
N GLY A 491 26.87 -27.01 38.27
CA GLY A 491 26.84 -26.07 39.39
C GLY A 491 26.75 -26.75 40.77
N ALA A 492 27.50 -26.25 41.75
CA ALA A 492 27.41 -26.73 43.14
C ALA A 492 26.45 -25.90 44.01
N PHE A 493 25.94 -24.79 43.48
CA PHE A 493 25.07 -23.87 44.19
C PHE A 493 23.82 -23.58 43.38
N ARG A 494 22.78 -23.09 44.08
CA ARG A 494 21.56 -22.62 43.44
C ARG A 494 21.88 -21.47 42.47
N CYS A 495 21.40 -21.59 41.24
CA CYS A 495 21.64 -20.62 40.19
C CYS A 495 20.39 -20.32 39.38
N GLU A 496 20.23 -19.07 38.99
CA GLU A 496 19.31 -18.70 37.92
C GLU A 496 20.06 -18.67 36.59
N VAL A 497 19.50 -19.33 35.57
CA VAL A 497 20.11 -19.48 34.24
C VAL A 497 19.11 -18.99 33.20
N GLU A 498 19.56 -18.09 32.34
CA GLU A 498 18.84 -17.68 31.14
C GLU A 498 19.24 -18.60 29.97
N VAL A 499 18.24 -19.06 29.23
CA VAL A 499 18.40 -19.82 28.00
C VAL A 499 17.82 -19.00 26.86
N GLU A 500 18.66 -18.61 25.92
CA GLU A 500 18.31 -17.90 24.69
C GLU A 500 18.46 -18.86 23.51
N LEU A 501 17.39 -19.03 22.73
CA LEU A 501 17.42 -19.75 21.48
C LEU A 501 17.23 -18.76 20.32
N THR A 502 18.21 -18.73 19.43
CA THR A 502 18.19 -17.94 18.21
C THR A 502 17.98 -18.87 17.01
N ASN A 503 16.97 -18.64 16.19
CA ASN A 503 16.80 -19.37 14.92
C ASN A 503 17.31 -18.54 13.75
N PHE A 504 18.09 -19.17 12.88
CA PHE A 504 18.54 -18.56 11.63
C PHE A 504 17.74 -19.14 10.47
N ASP A 505 17.16 -18.28 9.64
CA ASP A 505 16.53 -18.72 8.40
C ASP A 505 17.59 -19.12 7.34
N LEU A 506 17.17 -19.71 6.22
CA LEU A 506 18.07 -20.07 5.10
C LEU A 506 18.88 -18.89 4.52
N ARG A 507 18.57 -17.66 4.92
CA ARG A 507 19.20 -16.43 4.46
C ARG A 507 20.08 -15.79 5.53
N GLY A 508 20.20 -16.42 6.71
CA GLY A 508 21.06 -15.97 7.81
C GLY A 508 20.46 -14.87 8.68
N ARG A 509 19.15 -14.60 8.59
CA ARG A 509 18.47 -13.65 9.50
C ARG A 509 18.05 -14.35 10.78
N ASP A 510 18.13 -13.65 11.91
CA ASP A 510 17.93 -14.21 13.24
C ASP A 510 16.64 -13.74 13.93
N ALA A 511 15.99 -14.65 14.65
CA ALA A 511 14.96 -14.30 15.63
C ALA A 511 15.20 -15.04 16.95
N LYS A 512 14.83 -14.39 18.06
CA LYS A 512 15.27 -14.76 19.40
C LYS A 512 14.11 -15.02 20.34
N THR A 513 14.25 -16.06 21.15
CA THR A 513 13.36 -16.36 22.27
C THR A 513 14.22 -16.69 23.48
N SER A 514 13.95 -16.08 24.64
CA SER A 514 14.61 -16.46 25.89
C SER A 514 13.62 -16.90 26.95
N THR A 515 14.11 -17.74 27.86
CA THR A 515 13.40 -18.19 29.06
C THR A 515 14.40 -18.36 30.20
N THR A 516 13.95 -18.23 31.45
CA THR A 516 14.81 -18.40 32.63
C THR A 516 14.35 -19.59 33.45
N PHE A 517 15.30 -20.27 34.10
CA PHE A 517 14.99 -21.34 35.04
C PHE A 517 15.96 -21.30 36.23
N THR A 518 15.52 -21.88 37.35
CA THR A 518 16.35 -22.02 38.55
C THR A 518 16.86 -23.46 38.66
N TYR A 519 18.17 -23.60 38.75
CA TYR A 519 18.84 -24.87 39.05
C TYR A 519 19.15 -24.96 40.55
N GLU A 520 18.77 -26.08 41.16
CA GLU A 520 19.07 -26.41 42.55
C GLU A 520 19.73 -27.80 42.59
N PRO A 521 21.02 -27.90 42.95
CA PRO A 521 21.75 -29.17 42.96
C PRO A 521 21.26 -30.09 44.08
N SER A 522 21.29 -31.41 43.83
CA SER A 522 20.96 -32.42 44.84
C SER A 522 21.90 -32.30 46.06
N PRO A 523 21.38 -32.41 47.31
CA PRO A 523 22.18 -32.29 48.53
C PRO A 523 23.28 -33.35 48.68
N GLU A 524 23.22 -34.47 47.95
CA GLU A 524 24.27 -35.50 47.97
C GLU A 524 25.53 -35.09 47.20
N LEU A 525 25.40 -34.25 46.16
CA LEU A 525 26.51 -33.84 45.30
C LEU A 525 27.36 -32.71 45.94
N THR A 526 26.75 -31.89 46.80
CA THR A 526 27.45 -30.81 47.50
C THR A 526 28.36 -31.33 48.62
N LEU A 527 28.05 -32.49 49.21
CA LEU A 527 28.85 -33.10 50.27
C LEU A 527 30.16 -33.70 49.75
N MET A 528 30.16 -34.35 48.57
CA MET A 528 31.38 -34.97 48.04
C MET A 528 32.46 -33.97 47.63
N ASN A 529 32.09 -32.83 47.02
CA ASN A 529 33.07 -31.83 46.59
C ASN A 529 33.69 -31.04 47.75
N THR A 530 32.95 -30.84 48.85
CA THR A 530 33.50 -30.19 50.06
C THR A 530 34.49 -31.08 50.80
N ILE A 531 34.34 -32.40 50.73
CA ILE A 531 35.25 -33.37 51.34
C ILE A 531 36.59 -33.44 50.57
N ASP A 532 36.60 -33.33 49.25
CA ASP A 532 37.85 -33.39 48.47
C ASP A 532 38.68 -32.11 48.58
N GLU A 533 38.05 -30.93 48.61
CA GLU A 533 38.80 -29.68 48.74
C GLU A 533 39.43 -29.52 50.15
N THR A 534 38.75 -30.03 51.18
CA THR A 534 39.28 -30.04 52.56
C THR A 534 40.40 -31.07 52.73
N LYS A 535 40.26 -32.27 52.15
CA LYS A 535 41.34 -33.27 52.15
C LYS A 535 42.59 -32.78 51.40
N ALA A 536 42.43 -32.12 50.25
CA ALA A 536 43.55 -31.57 49.49
C ALA A 536 44.28 -30.45 50.24
N LYS A 537 43.55 -29.55 50.93
CA LYS A 537 44.16 -28.52 51.80
C LYS A 537 44.89 -29.11 53.00
N ILE A 538 44.32 -30.13 53.65
CA ILE A 538 44.96 -30.82 54.78
C ILE A 538 46.22 -31.54 54.33
N LEU A 539 46.19 -32.26 53.20
CA LEU A 539 47.35 -32.97 52.68
C LEU A 539 48.50 -32.02 52.30
N ARG A 540 48.17 -30.88 51.69
CA ARG A 540 49.14 -29.83 51.31
C ARG A 540 49.82 -29.22 52.53
N ASN A 541 49.06 -28.94 53.58
CA ASN A 541 49.60 -28.40 54.83
C ASN A 541 50.43 -29.44 55.59
N LEU A 542 50.03 -30.72 55.56
CA LEU A 542 50.79 -31.80 56.20
C LEU A 542 52.16 -32.01 55.51
N TRP A 543 52.21 -31.92 54.18
CA TRP A 543 53.45 -32.01 53.40
C TRP A 543 54.42 -30.87 53.73
N LEU A 544 53.92 -29.64 53.90
CA LEU A 544 54.74 -28.49 54.31
C LEU A 544 55.32 -28.66 55.72
N ILE A 545 54.54 -29.22 56.66
CA ILE A 545 54.99 -29.44 58.04
C ILE A 545 56.08 -30.52 58.12
N ILE A 546 56.03 -31.56 57.27
CA ILE A 546 57.00 -32.67 57.32
C ILE A 546 58.26 -32.35 56.51
N LEU A 547 58.11 -31.73 55.34
CA LEU A 547 59.22 -31.57 54.40
C LEU A 547 60.18 -30.45 54.80
N VAL A 548 59.67 -29.37 55.40
CA VAL A 548 60.49 -28.24 55.86
C VAL A 548 61.49 -28.66 56.96
N PRO A 549 61.11 -29.38 58.04
CA PRO A 549 62.07 -29.88 59.03
C PRO A 549 63.10 -30.85 58.44
N VAL A 550 62.69 -31.75 57.54
CA VAL A 550 63.60 -32.73 56.94
C VAL A 550 64.67 -32.04 56.09
N VAL A 551 64.28 -31.04 55.29
CA VAL A 551 65.23 -30.23 54.50
C VAL A 551 66.16 -29.43 55.41
N LEU A 552 65.65 -28.83 56.49
CA LEU A 552 66.48 -28.10 57.46
C LEU A 552 67.49 -29.03 58.16
N ILE A 553 67.09 -30.25 58.52
CA ILE A 553 67.99 -31.27 59.10
C ILE A 553 69.06 -31.67 58.07
N CYS A 554 68.69 -31.88 56.80
CA CYS A 554 69.66 -32.18 55.75
C CYS A 554 70.68 -31.06 55.56
N ILE A 555 70.23 -29.80 55.56
CA ILE A 555 71.12 -28.63 55.47
C ILE A 555 72.05 -28.58 56.69
N MET A 556 71.55 -28.80 57.90
CA MET A 556 72.38 -28.86 59.12
C MET A 556 73.45 -29.95 59.04
N VAL A 557 73.10 -31.15 58.58
CA VAL A 557 74.06 -32.27 58.40
C VAL A 557 75.13 -31.91 57.37
N LEU A 558 74.74 -31.28 56.26
CA LEU A 558 75.68 -30.80 55.24
C LEU A 558 76.63 -29.73 55.81
N MET A 559 76.10 -28.76 56.55
CA MET A 559 76.90 -27.71 57.18
C MET A 559 77.92 -28.29 58.17
N VAL A 560 77.54 -29.29 58.98
CA VAL A 560 78.46 -29.98 59.89
C VAL A 560 79.55 -30.72 59.13
N ARG A 561 79.21 -31.42 58.03
CA ARG A 561 80.22 -32.10 57.19
C ARG A 561 81.16 -31.12 56.51
N PHE A 562 80.66 -30.00 56.01
CA PHE A 562 81.49 -28.95 55.41
C PHE A 562 82.39 -28.27 56.44
N ALA A 563 81.90 -28.00 57.65
CA ALA A 563 82.72 -27.48 58.75
C ALA A 563 83.85 -28.46 59.13
N HIS A 564 83.55 -29.76 59.21
CA HIS A 564 84.54 -30.79 59.52
C HIS A 564 85.57 -30.99 58.40
N LEU A 565 85.18 -30.84 57.13
CA LEU A 565 86.08 -30.84 55.98
C LEU A 565 86.95 -29.58 55.92
N GLY A 566 86.38 -28.42 56.27
CA GLY A 566 87.10 -27.13 56.36
C GLY A 566 88.19 -27.14 57.42
N GLN A 567 87.94 -27.73 58.59
CA GLN A 567 88.95 -27.88 59.64
C GLN A 567 90.12 -28.79 59.24
N ARG A 568 89.88 -29.82 58.42
CA ARG A 568 90.94 -30.70 57.90
C ARG A 568 91.83 -29.99 56.88
N LYS A 569 91.25 -29.16 55.99
CA LYS A 569 92.04 -28.37 55.04
C LYS A 569 92.85 -27.25 55.71
N LEU A 570 92.30 -26.60 56.75
CA LEU A 570 93.04 -25.56 57.49
C LEU A 570 94.24 -26.13 58.27
N LYS A 571 94.13 -27.35 58.84
CA LYS A 571 95.28 -28.04 59.44
C LYS A 571 96.39 -28.34 58.42
N GLN A 572 96.03 -28.83 57.23
CA GLN A 572 97.02 -29.13 56.17
C GLN A 572 97.69 -27.87 55.61
N VAL A 573 96.98 -26.73 55.55
CA VAL A 573 97.58 -25.44 55.13
C VAL A 573 98.45 -24.83 56.22
N ALA A 574 98.10 -24.98 57.49
CA ALA A 574 98.93 -24.53 58.61
C ALA A 574 100.25 -25.31 58.72
N GLU A 575 100.23 -26.63 58.50
CA GLU A 575 101.46 -27.45 58.46
C GLU A 575 102.34 -27.11 57.25
N LYS A 576 101.73 -26.90 56.07
CA LYS A 576 102.47 -26.54 54.84
C LYS A 576 103.10 -25.13 54.89
N ASN A 577 102.54 -24.20 55.65
CA ASN A 577 103.11 -22.86 55.84
C ASN A 577 104.21 -22.82 56.92
N ARG A 578 104.28 -23.81 57.82
CA ARG A 578 105.33 -23.90 58.85
C ARG A 578 106.70 -24.26 58.27
N GLU A 579 106.73 -24.99 57.16
CA GLU A 579 107.97 -25.34 56.44
C GLU A 579 108.50 -24.20 55.55
N LYS A 580 107.70 -23.17 55.25
CA LYS A 580 108.11 -22.06 54.36
C LYS A 580 108.78 -20.87 55.06
N PHE A 581 108.75 -20.79 56.39
CA PHE A 581 109.30 -19.66 57.15
C PHE A 581 110.15 -20.09 58.35
N SER A 582 111.04 -21.07 58.14
CA SER A 582 112.13 -21.35 59.08
C SER A 582 113.46 -21.40 58.33
N GLN A 583 113.93 -20.22 57.90
CA GLN A 583 115.36 -19.99 57.74
C GLN A 583 115.77 -18.77 58.59
N PRO A 584 116.81 -18.92 59.41
CA PRO A 584 117.39 -17.83 60.19
C PRO A 584 118.20 -16.93 59.26
N VAL A 585 118.10 -15.62 59.47
CA VAL A 585 119.04 -14.64 58.89
C VAL A 585 120.12 -14.39 59.93
N GLU A 586 121.33 -14.84 59.63
CA GLU A 586 122.58 -14.38 60.25
C GLU A 586 122.93 -12.99 59.68
N VAL A 587 123.07 -11.99 60.56
CA VAL A 587 124.22 -11.06 60.66
C VAL A 587 124.38 -10.70 62.13
#